data_AF-A0A955T7A4-F1
#
_entry.id   AF-A0A955T7A4-F1
#
_cell.length_a   1.000
_cell.length_b   1.000
_cell.length_c   1.000
_cell.angle_alpha   90.00
_cell.angle_beta   90.00
_cell.angle_gamma   90.00
#
_symmetry.space_group_name_H-M   'P 1'
#
loop_
_entity.id
_entity.type
_entity.pdbx_description
1 polymer ?
#
loop_
_entity_poly.entity_id
_entity_poly.type
_entity_poly.pdbx_seq_one_letter_code
_entity_poly.pdbx_strand_id
1 'polypeptide(L)'
;MNKTTVGFVISALLVGIAAQSRPLDFERRTPVVQVAEKLSQSVITIKTDVRKQILVDPFQGFGLGRNWGMGSFIQEKNYSSAGSGVIVNHDGIVITNAHVVQDANRLTGTTTDGEEYDLTMIGVDNDFDLAVLQI
;
A
#
# COMPACT_ATOMS: atom_id res chain seq x y z
N MET A 1 64.22 40.39 43.89
CA MET A 1 63.34 39.20 43.95
C MET A 1 62.01 39.65 44.57
N ASN A 2 60.80 39.60 44.01
CA ASN A 2 60.21 39.07 42.77
C ASN A 2 59.00 39.97 42.45
N LYS A 3 58.96 40.56 41.24
CA LYS A 3 57.98 40.31 40.15
C LYS A 3 56.50 40.67 40.46
N THR A 4 56.13 41.86 39.96
CA THR A 4 54.88 42.24 39.27
C THR A 4 53.84 41.14 39.01
N THR A 5 52.55 41.43 39.28
CA THR A 5 51.44 41.08 38.37
C THR A 5 50.29 42.08 38.56
N VAL A 6 50.21 43.03 37.64
CA VAL A 6 49.02 43.82 37.29
C VAL A 6 48.16 42.93 36.39
N GLY A 7 46.83 42.96 36.51
CA GLY A 7 46.00 42.28 35.51
C GLY A 7 44.51 42.19 35.80
N PHE A 8 43.81 43.30 35.56
CA PHE A 8 42.51 43.35 34.89
C PHE A 8 41.40 42.40 35.34
N VAL A 9 40.58 42.91 36.27
CA VAL A 9 39.12 42.73 36.22
C VAL A 9 38.64 43.42 34.95
N ILE A 10 38.09 42.65 34.00
CA ILE A 10 37.10 43.00 32.96
C ILE A 10 37.21 41.89 31.91
N SER A 11 36.31 40.92 31.96
CA SER A 11 35.64 40.31 30.80
C SER A 11 34.78 39.14 31.29
N ALA A 12 33.76 39.45 32.08
CA ALA A 12 32.73 38.49 32.47
C ALA A 12 31.49 38.59 31.57
N LEU A 13 31.64 39.09 30.34
CA LEU A 13 30.50 39.41 29.48
C LEU A 13 30.73 39.04 28.02
N LEU A 14 31.19 37.81 27.74
CA LEU A 14 31.33 37.32 26.37
C LEU A 14 31.07 35.81 26.20
N VAL A 15 30.38 35.16 27.14
CA VAL A 15 29.98 33.74 27.00
C VAL A 15 28.50 33.60 26.55
N GLY A 16 27.84 34.70 26.22
CA GLY A 16 26.41 34.74 25.89
C GLY A 16 26.01 34.53 24.43
N ILE A 17 26.96 34.31 23.50
CA ILE A 17 26.63 34.06 22.09
C ILE A 17 27.55 32.96 21.54
N ALA A 18 27.57 31.80 22.19
CA ALA A 18 27.67 30.58 21.41
C ALA A 18 26.30 30.44 20.76
N ALA A 19 26.13 31.06 19.58
CA ALA A 19 25.04 30.72 18.69
C ALA A 19 24.97 29.19 18.68
N GLN A 20 23.87 28.64 19.18
CA GLN A 20 23.54 27.25 18.94
C GLN A 20 23.40 27.16 17.43
N SER A 21 24.51 26.90 16.74
CA SER A 21 24.47 26.34 15.40
C SER A 21 23.84 24.98 15.60
N ARG A 22 22.51 24.94 15.66
CA ARG A 22 21.78 23.71 15.39
C ARG A 22 22.33 23.28 14.04
N PRO A 23 23.13 22.20 13.96
CA PRO A 23 23.42 21.68 12.65
C PRO A 23 22.06 21.42 12.03
N LEU A 24 21.85 21.91 10.81
CA LEU A 24 20.75 21.43 9.98
C LEU A 24 21.11 20.00 9.58
N ASP A 25 21.20 19.12 10.58
CA ASP A 25 21.01 17.70 10.39
C ASP A 25 19.58 17.63 9.89
N PHE A 26 19.42 17.56 8.56
CA PHE A 26 18.23 16.98 7.99
C PHE A 26 18.10 15.62 8.67
N GLU A 27 17.26 15.57 9.70
CA GLU A 27 16.98 14.38 10.44
C GLU A 27 16.38 13.42 9.40
N ARG A 28 17.21 12.53 8.85
CA ARG A 28 16.87 11.67 7.70
C ARG A 28 15.64 10.80 8.00
N ARG A 29 15.25 10.72 9.27
CA ARG A 29 14.00 10.19 9.80
C ARG A 29 13.04 11.33 10.13
N THR A 30 12.42 11.88 9.10
CA THR A 30 11.38 12.90 9.27
C THR A 30 10.13 12.31 9.94
N PRO A 31 9.22 13.13 10.50
CA PRO A 31 7.94 12.63 11.03
C PRO A 31 7.13 11.80 10.04
N VAL A 32 7.20 12.12 8.74
CA VAL A 32 6.54 11.34 7.67
C VAL A 32 7.12 9.93 7.58
N VAL A 33 8.45 9.79 7.64
CA VAL A 33 9.13 8.48 7.63
C VAL A 33 8.70 7.65 8.84
N GLN A 34 8.62 8.27 10.02
CA GLN A 34 8.21 7.57 11.24
C GLN A 34 6.77 7.05 11.17
N VAL A 35 5.85 7.82 10.59
CA VAL A 35 4.45 7.40 10.40
C VAL A 35 4.36 6.29 9.36
N ALA A 36 5.08 6.43 8.23
CA ALA A 36 5.10 5.40 7.19
C ALA A 36 5.68 4.08 7.69
N GLU A 37 6.79 4.11 8.44
CA GLU A 37 7.38 2.91 9.06
C GLU A 37 6.42 2.23 10.04
N LYS A 38 5.64 2.99 10.80
CA LYS A 38 4.69 2.45 11.79
C LYS A 38 3.42 1.89 11.15
N LEU A 39 2.91 2.52 10.08
CA LEU A 39 1.63 2.17 9.47
C LEU A 39 1.74 1.22 8.27
N SER A 40 2.95 1.01 7.73
CA SER A 40 3.17 0.12 6.59
C SER A 40 2.64 -1.30 6.84
N GLN A 41 2.80 -1.79 8.07
CA GLN A 41 2.35 -3.11 8.51
C GLN A 41 0.82 -3.27 8.55
N SER A 42 0.07 -2.17 8.53
CA SER A 42 -1.40 -2.20 8.45
C SER A 42 -1.92 -2.26 7.01
N VAL A 43 -1.05 -2.09 6.00
CA VAL A 43 -1.44 -2.11 4.59
C VAL A 43 -1.25 -3.51 4.03
N ILE A 44 -2.27 -4.01 3.33
CA ILE A 44 -2.23 -5.29 2.63
C ILE A 44 -2.44 -5.11 1.13
N THR A 45 -1.86 -6.00 0.34
CA THR A 45 -2.18 -6.13 -1.08
C THR A 45 -3.38 -7.05 -1.24
N ILE A 46 -4.37 -6.66 -2.01
CA ILE A 46 -5.55 -7.48 -2.32
C ILE A 46 -5.41 -7.93 -3.77
N LYS A 47 -5.41 -9.24 -3.98
CA LYS A 47 -5.47 -9.87 -5.29
C LYS A 47 -6.85 -10.46 -5.50
N THR A 48 -7.40 -10.27 -6.68
CA THR A 48 -8.67 -10.85 -7.07
C THR A 48 -8.50 -11.74 -8.28
N ASP A 49 -9.08 -12.93 -8.22
CA ASP A 49 -9.11 -13.87 -9.34
C ASP A 49 -10.54 -13.97 -9.86
N VAL A 50 -10.73 -13.64 -11.13
CA VAL A 50 -12.00 -13.71 -11.86
C VAL A 50 -11.89 -14.78 -12.94
N ARG A 51 -12.77 -15.78 -12.90
CA ARG A 51 -12.86 -16.86 -13.88
C ARG A 51 -14.02 -16.58 -14.81
N LYS A 52 -13.72 -16.25 -16.07
CA LYS A 52 -14.75 -16.01 -17.09
C LYS A 52 -14.65 -17.06 -18.20
N GLN A 53 -15.74 -17.76 -18.42
CA GLN A 53 -15.87 -18.66 -19.57
C GLN A 53 -16.23 -17.82 -20.79
N ILE A 54 -15.31 -17.75 -21.76
CA ILE A 54 -15.56 -17.08 -23.04
C ILE A 54 -15.72 -18.12 -24.13
N LEU A 55 -16.72 -17.90 -24.98
CA LEU A 55 -16.90 -18.68 -26.18
C LEU A 55 -15.93 -18.17 -27.25
N VAL A 56 -15.00 -19.02 -27.69
CA VAL A 56 -13.98 -18.66 -28.67
C VAL A 56 -14.31 -19.31 -30.00
N ASP A 57 -14.31 -18.50 -31.07
CA ASP A 57 -14.41 -18.96 -32.45
C ASP A 57 -13.04 -18.76 -33.14
N PRO A 58 -12.33 -19.86 -33.49
CA PRO A 58 -11.01 -19.80 -34.12
C PRO A 58 -10.98 -19.05 -35.46
N PHE A 59 -12.15 -18.88 -36.08
CA PHE A 59 -12.27 -18.32 -37.43
C PHE A 59 -12.86 -16.91 -37.45
N GLN A 60 -13.14 -16.32 -36.27
CA GLN A 60 -13.72 -14.98 -36.15
C GLN A 60 -12.86 -13.89 -36.81
N GLY A 61 -11.53 -13.97 -36.66
CA GLY A 61 -10.59 -13.02 -37.28
C GLY A 61 -10.36 -13.21 -38.78
N PHE A 62 -10.82 -14.33 -39.35
CA PHE A 62 -10.64 -14.69 -40.76
C PHE A 62 -11.86 -14.37 -41.63
N GLY A 63 -12.92 -13.80 -41.06
CA GLY A 63 -14.18 -13.50 -41.78
C GLY A 63 -15.00 -14.74 -42.17
N LEU A 64 -14.56 -15.93 -41.75
CA LEU A 64 -15.22 -17.20 -42.06
C LEU A 64 -16.34 -17.54 -41.06
N GLY A 65 -16.28 -16.94 -39.86
CA GLY A 65 -17.34 -16.95 -38.83
C GLY A 65 -17.92 -18.31 -38.47
N ARG A 66 -19.00 -18.29 -37.68
CA ARG A 66 -19.73 -19.50 -37.24
C ARG A 66 -20.30 -20.37 -38.37
N ASN A 67 -20.30 -19.91 -39.62
CA ASN A 67 -20.87 -20.62 -40.77
C ASN A 67 -19.96 -21.73 -41.32
N TRP A 68 -18.70 -21.80 -40.90
CA TRP A 68 -17.72 -22.78 -41.39
C TRP A 68 -17.73 -24.14 -40.67
N GLY A 69 -18.75 -24.42 -39.85
CA GLY A 69 -19.00 -25.75 -39.29
C GLY A 69 -18.01 -26.23 -38.22
N MET A 70 -16.92 -25.51 -37.97
CA MET A 70 -16.08 -25.72 -36.79
C MET A 70 -16.75 -25.03 -35.60
N GLY A 71 -17.39 -25.81 -34.73
CA GLY A 71 -18.10 -25.29 -33.57
C GLY A 71 -17.21 -24.43 -32.67
N SER A 72 -17.81 -23.42 -32.04
CA SER A 72 -17.12 -22.61 -31.02
C SER A 72 -16.84 -23.47 -29.78
N PHE A 73 -15.68 -23.30 -29.15
CA PHE A 73 -15.35 -23.96 -27.89
C PHE A 73 -15.35 -22.98 -26.72
N ILE A 74 -15.66 -23.50 -25.53
CA ILE A 74 -15.58 -22.73 -24.30
C ILE A 74 -14.12 -22.72 -23.85
N GLN A 75 -13.55 -21.53 -23.69
CA GLN A 75 -12.25 -21.34 -23.06
C GLN A 75 -12.47 -20.63 -21.71
N GLU A 76 -11.92 -21.20 -20.64
CA GLU A 76 -11.84 -20.50 -19.36
C GLU A 76 -10.68 -19.51 -19.40
N LYS A 77 -10.98 -18.24 -19.21
CA LYS A 77 -10.00 -17.17 -19.13
C LYS A 77 -9.99 -16.61 -17.71
N ASN A 78 -8.83 -16.66 -17.10
CA ASN A 78 -8.58 -16.05 -15.80
C ASN A 78 -8.17 -14.59 -16.00
N TYR A 79 -8.85 -13.69 -15.30
CA TYR A 79 -8.46 -12.31 -15.15
C TYR A 79 -8.07 -12.11 -13.70
N SER A 80 -6.97 -11.39 -13.46
CA SER A 80 -6.60 -10.98 -12.12
C SER A 80 -6.62 -9.46 -12.02
N SER A 81 -7.03 -8.97 -10.86
CA SER A 81 -6.87 -7.57 -10.48
C SER A 81 -6.10 -7.49 -9.17
N ALA A 82 -5.48 -6.34 -8.93
CA ALA A 82 -4.74 -6.06 -7.70
C ALA A 82 -5.11 -4.67 -7.19
N GLY A 83 -5.25 -4.57 -5.87
CA GLY A 83 -5.48 -3.31 -5.17
C GLY A 83 -4.84 -3.35 -3.79
N SER A 84 -5.11 -2.32 -2.99
CA SER A 84 -4.62 -2.22 -1.62
C SER A 84 -5.80 -2.25 -0.65
N GLY A 85 -5.54 -2.71 0.57
CA GLY A 85 -6.46 -2.61 1.70
C GLY A 85 -5.73 -2.19 2.96
N VAL A 86 -6.50 -1.79 3.97
CA VAL A 86 -5.97 -1.42 5.28
C VAL A 86 -6.65 -2.26 6.35
N ILE A 87 -5.86 -2.91 7.20
CA ILE A 87 -6.34 -3.59 8.41
C ILE A 87 -6.66 -2.51 9.46
N VAL A 88 -7.91 -2.47 9.92
CA VAL A 88 -8.39 -1.41 10.82
C VAL A 88 -8.50 -1.84 12.29
N ASN A 89 -8.47 -3.15 12.57
CA ASN A 89 -8.53 -3.68 13.93
C ASN A 89 -7.74 -5.00 14.07
N HIS A 90 -7.60 -5.46 15.32
CA HIS A 90 -6.95 -6.72 15.64
C HIS A 90 -7.77 -7.95 15.26
N ASP A 91 -9.06 -7.78 14.98
CA ASP A 91 -9.93 -8.88 14.57
C ASP A 91 -9.71 -9.26 13.10
N GLY A 92 -8.92 -8.50 12.33
CA GLY A 92 -8.60 -8.79 10.93
C GLY A 92 -9.56 -8.15 9.93
N ILE A 93 -10.31 -7.12 10.33
CA ILE A 93 -11.16 -6.35 9.42
C ILE A 93 -10.28 -5.51 8.49
N VAL A 94 -10.55 -5.61 7.21
CA VAL A 94 -9.87 -4.89 6.14
C VAL A 94 -10.86 -3.99 5.42
N ILE A 95 -10.45 -2.74 5.15
CA ILE A 95 -11.20 -1.81 4.29
C ILE A 95 -10.46 -1.65 2.96
N THR A 96 -11.21 -1.67 1.86
CA THR A 96 -10.72 -1.41 0.49
C THR A 96 -11.81 -0.75 -0.36
N ASN A 97 -11.53 -0.58 -1.65
CA ASN A 97 -12.49 -0.09 -2.63
C ASN A 97 -13.41 -1.20 -3.12
N ALA A 98 -14.69 -0.88 -3.34
CA ALA A 98 -15.67 -1.83 -3.87
C ALA A 98 -15.26 -2.35 -5.26
N HIS A 99 -14.76 -1.47 -6.14
CA HIS A 99 -14.36 -1.86 -7.48
C HIS A 99 -13.15 -2.81 -7.52
N VAL A 100 -12.34 -2.85 -6.46
CA VAL A 100 -11.20 -3.79 -6.38
C VAL A 100 -11.71 -5.22 -6.22
N VAL A 101 -12.76 -5.40 -5.43
CA VAL A 101 -13.31 -6.71 -5.05
C VAL A 101 -14.51 -7.14 -5.90
N GLN A 102 -14.97 -6.28 -6.80
CA GLN A 102 -16.10 -6.54 -7.66
C GLN A 102 -15.83 -7.72 -8.62
N ASP A 103 -16.83 -8.59 -8.79
CA ASP A 103 -16.81 -9.78 -9.66
C ASP A 103 -15.71 -10.81 -9.33
N ALA A 104 -15.00 -10.64 -8.22
CA ALA A 104 -13.97 -11.56 -7.76
C ALA A 104 -14.58 -12.91 -7.38
N ASN A 105 -14.06 -14.00 -7.95
CA ASN A 105 -14.41 -15.35 -7.50
C ASN A 105 -13.59 -15.77 -6.28
N ARG A 106 -12.37 -15.24 -6.16
CA ARG A 106 -11.50 -15.43 -5.00
C ARG A 106 -10.79 -14.13 -4.68
N LEU A 107 -10.69 -13.84 -3.38
CA LEU A 107 -9.97 -12.70 -2.82
C LEU A 107 -8.82 -13.22 -1.96
N THR A 108 -7.61 -12.75 -2.23
CA THR A 108 -6.41 -13.10 -1.46
C THR A 108 -5.74 -11.83 -0.97
N GLY A 109 -5.51 -11.73 0.33
CA GLY A 109 -4.73 -10.66 0.96
C GLY A 109 -3.29 -11.09 1.16
N THR A 110 -2.32 -10.24 0.80
CA THR A 110 -0.90 -10.45 1.09
C THR A 110 -0.41 -9.33 2.02
N THR A 111 0.08 -9.68 3.20
CA THR A 111 0.67 -8.70 4.13
C THR A 111 2.05 -8.25 3.67
N THR A 112 2.57 -7.17 4.23
CA THR A 112 3.92 -6.68 3.92
C THR A 112 5.04 -7.68 4.20
N ASP A 113 4.78 -8.62 5.12
CA ASP A 113 5.72 -9.68 5.49
C ASP A 113 5.68 -10.88 4.51
N GLY A 114 4.75 -10.86 3.55
CA GLY A 114 4.63 -11.86 2.49
C GLY A 114 3.64 -12.99 2.78
N GLU A 115 3.00 -12.98 3.94
CA GLU A 115 1.98 -13.96 4.32
C GLU A 115 0.70 -13.73 3.50
N GLU A 116 0.11 -14.81 2.97
CA GLU A 116 -1.12 -14.78 2.18
C GLU A 116 -2.32 -15.35 2.97
N TYR A 117 -3.46 -14.67 2.88
CA TYR A 117 -4.70 -15.00 3.56
C TYR A 117 -5.87 -15.00 2.57
N ASP A 118 -6.80 -15.95 2.72
CA ASP A 118 -8.07 -15.91 2.00
C ASP A 118 -9.00 -14.88 2.64
N LEU A 119 -9.48 -13.91 1.85
CA LEU A 119 -10.34 -12.85 2.36
C LEU A 119 -11.81 -13.18 2.15
N THR A 120 -12.62 -12.95 3.18
CA THR A 120 -14.08 -13.08 3.09
C THR A 120 -14.72 -11.71 3.01
N MET A 121 -15.65 -11.52 2.06
CA MET A 121 -16.42 -10.29 1.94
C MET A 121 -17.48 -10.22 3.04
N ILE A 122 -17.40 -9.20 3.91
CA ILE A 122 -18.43 -8.91 4.92
C ILE A 122 -19.54 -8.06 4.30
N GLY A 123 -19.17 -7.04 3.54
CA GLY A 123 -20.12 -6.12 2.91
C GLY A 123 -19.46 -5.18 1.91
N VAL A 124 -20.28 -4.62 1.03
CA VAL A 124 -19.87 -3.69 -0.01
C VAL A 124 -20.89 -2.57 -0.15
N ASP A 125 -20.38 -1.36 -0.39
CA ASP A 125 -21.15 -0.16 -0.71
C ASP A 125 -20.61 0.40 -2.03
N ASN A 126 -21.38 0.23 -3.10
CA ASN A 126 -21.00 0.67 -4.43
C ASN A 126 -21.17 2.18 -4.63
N ASP A 127 -22.02 2.84 -3.84
CA ASP A 127 -22.28 4.28 -3.99
C ASP A 127 -21.09 5.10 -3.50
N PHE A 128 -20.41 4.62 -2.46
CA PHE A 128 -19.20 5.23 -1.90
C PHE A 128 -17.90 4.51 -2.28
N ASP A 129 -17.98 3.47 -3.11
CA ASP A 129 -16.85 2.63 -3.52
C ASP A 129 -16.06 2.06 -2.32
N LEU A 130 -16.77 1.48 -1.35
CA LEU A 130 -16.18 0.89 -0.14
C LEU A 130 -16.52 -0.59 0.00
N ALA A 131 -15.55 -1.37 0.47
CA ALA A 131 -15.75 -2.76 0.84
C ALA A 131 -15.09 -3.07 2.18
N VAL A 132 -15.76 -3.93 2.95
CA VAL A 132 -15.27 -4.46 4.22
C VAL A 132 -15.05 -5.96 4.05
N LEU A 133 -13.83 -6.39 4.33
CA LEU A 133 -13.38 -7.77 4.23
C LEU A 133 -12.87 -8.25 5.60
N GLN A 134 -12.73 -9.57 5.72
CA GLN A 134 -12.19 -10.25 6.88
C GLN A 134 -11.05 -11.17 6.46
N ILE A 135 -9.93 -11.10 7.18
CA ILE A 135 -8.83 -12.06 7.15
C ILE A 135 -9.21 -13.31 7.95
#